data_AF-A0A4Z0MWV0-F1
#
_entry.id   AF-A0A4Z0MWV0-F1
#
_cell.length_a   1.000
_cell.length_b   1.000
_cell.length_c   1.000
_cell.angle_alpha   90.00
_cell.angle_beta   90.00
_cell.angle_gamma   90.00
#
_symmetry.space_group_name_H-M   'P 1'
#
loop_
_entity.id
_entity.type
_entity.pdbx_description
1 polymer ?
#
loop_
_entity_poly.entity_id
_entity_poly.type
_entity_poly.pdbx_seq_one_letter_code
_entity_poly.pdbx_strand_id
1 'polypeptide(L)'
;HDTVVATHVWHLTGRSTNVEHYPPHKIAHTLRSVTWCRVQAEQIGPSTVAIVAELSQVNAIHRLRAIQGIIRLREKYGDDRLDLACARALAVGDPNYRTVKGILAAGTEHGEDPPAPVPTPPAILRGPAAFDTERTA
;
A
#
# COMPACT_ATOMS: atom_id res chain seq x y z
N HIS A 1 25.52 0.63 -21.03
CA HIS A 1 24.66 -0.25 -20.23
C HIS A 1 24.12 0.59 -19.07
N ASP A 2 22.97 1.23 -19.26
CA ASP A 2 22.30 2.03 -18.23
C ASP A 2 21.38 1.13 -17.41
N THR A 3 21.74 0.88 -16.15
CA THR A 3 20.88 0.22 -15.18
C THR A 3 20.70 1.15 -13.99
N VAL A 4 19.59 1.88 -14.00
CA VAL A 4 19.12 2.67 -12.85
C VAL A 4 18.24 1.76 -11.99
N VAL A 5 18.61 1.48 -10.74
CA VAL A 5 17.70 0.82 -9.78
C VAL A 5 17.88 1.35 -8.36
N ALA A 6 16.73 1.66 -7.74
CA ALA A 6 16.44 1.88 -6.31
C ALA A 6 16.54 3.31 -5.74
N THR A 7 15.48 4.09 -5.96
CA THR A 7 15.13 5.24 -5.11
C THR A 7 14.74 4.76 -3.70
N HIS A 8 15.61 4.98 -2.71
CA HIS A 8 15.30 4.75 -1.30
C HIS A 8 14.61 5.97 -0.69
N VAL A 9 13.39 5.78 -0.16
CA VAL A 9 12.69 6.81 0.61
C VAL A 9 13.37 6.95 1.98
N TRP A 10 13.88 8.14 2.30
CA TRP A 10 14.57 8.43 3.54
C TRP A 10 13.63 8.32 4.75
N HIS A 11 14.00 7.51 5.73
CA HIS A 11 13.33 7.45 7.03
C HIS A 11 13.98 8.48 7.97
N LEU A 12 13.25 9.54 8.34
CA LEU A 12 13.85 10.70 9.01
C LEU A 12 14.10 10.55 10.51
N THR A 13 13.45 9.65 11.27
CA THR A 13 13.84 9.30 12.66
C THR A 13 13.19 7.97 13.11
N GLY A 14 13.72 7.35 14.17
CA GLY A 14 13.10 6.21 14.89
C GLY A 14 14.03 5.00 15.10
N ARG A 15 13.88 4.28 16.22
CA ARG A 15 14.66 3.06 16.52
C ARG A 15 14.42 1.99 15.45
N SER A 16 15.41 1.80 14.58
CA SER A 16 15.52 0.59 13.75
C SER A 16 16.04 -0.52 14.65
N THR A 17 15.16 -1.41 15.12
CA THR A 17 15.59 -2.56 15.93
C THR A 17 15.95 -3.67 14.96
N ASN A 18 17.22 -4.06 14.94
CA ASN A 18 17.67 -5.18 14.13
C ASN A 18 16.91 -6.44 14.55
N VAL A 19 16.30 -7.13 13.59
CA VAL A 19 15.39 -8.27 13.81
C VAL A 19 16.07 -9.43 14.54
N GLU A 20 17.39 -9.55 14.45
CA GLU A 20 18.18 -10.58 15.13
C GLU A 20 18.22 -10.44 16.66
N HIS A 21 17.88 -9.26 17.20
CA HIS A 21 17.84 -9.04 18.66
C HIS A 21 16.45 -9.19 19.27
N TYR A 22 15.47 -9.70 18.52
CA TYR A 22 14.11 -9.82 19.03
C TYR A 22 13.99 -10.97 20.07
N PRO A 23 13.39 -10.72 21.24
CA PRO A 23 13.18 -11.77 22.23
C PRO A 23 12.32 -12.92 21.69
N PRO A 24 12.64 -14.19 22.01
CA PRO A 24 11.95 -15.36 21.44
C PRO A 24 10.46 -15.41 21.75
N HIS A 25 10.04 -14.92 22.93
CA HIS A 25 8.62 -14.86 23.30
C HIS A 25 7.80 -13.91 22.41
N LYS A 26 8.40 -12.82 21.90
CA LYS A 26 7.72 -11.91 20.98
C LYS A 26 7.51 -12.57 19.62
N ILE A 27 8.51 -13.32 19.14
CA ILE A 27 8.43 -14.07 17.88
C ILE A 27 7.29 -15.10 17.97
N ALA A 28 7.24 -15.89 19.04
CA ALA A 28 6.19 -16.89 19.25
C ALA A 28 4.77 -16.29 19.27
N HIS A 29 4.58 -15.14 19.94
CA HIS A 29 3.29 -14.45 19.95
C HIS A 29 2.88 -13.94 18.56
N THR A 30 3.82 -13.37 17.81
CA THR A 30 3.58 -12.94 16.43
C THR A 30 3.20 -14.12 15.54
N LEU A 31 3.93 -15.24 15.60
CA LEU A 31 3.64 -16.44 14.81
C LEU A 31 2.22 -16.95 15.08
N ARG A 32 1.82 -17.08 16.36
CA ARG A 32 0.45 -17.46 16.73
C ARG A 32 -0.60 -16.50 16.14
N SER A 33 -0.29 -15.20 16.15
CA SER A 33 -1.18 -14.16 15.61
C SER A 33 -1.31 -14.24 14.09
N VAL A 34 -0.22 -14.55 13.38
CA VAL A 34 -0.22 -14.77 11.92
C VAL A 34 -1.06 -16.00 11.57
N THR A 35 -0.93 -17.09 12.35
CA THR A 35 -1.76 -18.28 12.15
C THR A 35 -3.24 -17.96 12.29
N TRP A 36 -3.64 -17.18 13.31
CA TRP A 36 -5.02 -16.71 13.42
C TRP A 36 -5.43 -15.85 12.22
N CYS A 37 -4.56 -14.94 11.76
CA CYS A 37 -4.84 -14.10 10.61
C CYS A 37 -5.07 -14.91 9.32
N ARG A 38 -4.32 -16.00 9.13
CA ARG A 38 -4.50 -16.92 7.99
C ARG A 38 -5.86 -17.61 8.03
N VAL A 39 -6.26 -18.14 9.19
CA VAL A 39 -7.59 -18.76 9.36
C VAL A 39 -8.71 -17.77 9.08
N GLN A 40 -8.56 -16.50 9.45
CA GLN A 40 -9.55 -15.48 9.12
C GLN A 40 -9.56 -15.15 7.63
N ALA A 41 -8.40 -15.07 6.99
CA ALA A 41 -8.30 -14.80 5.56
C ALA A 41 -8.98 -15.90 4.73
N GLU A 42 -8.85 -17.17 5.13
CA GLU A 42 -9.53 -18.31 4.48
C GLU A 42 -11.06 -18.19 4.50
N GLN A 43 -11.63 -17.54 5.53
CA GLN A 43 -13.08 -17.29 5.61
C GLN A 43 -13.53 -16.14 4.73
N ILE A 44 -12.62 -15.22 4.40
CA ILE A 44 -12.92 -14.04 3.58
C ILE A 44 -12.84 -14.40 2.10
N GLY A 45 -11.70 -14.98 1.68
CA GLY A 45 -11.50 -15.35 0.29
C GLY A 45 -10.04 -15.54 -0.13
N PRO A 46 -9.82 -16.05 -1.36
CA PRO A 46 -8.50 -16.45 -1.85
C PRO A 46 -7.53 -15.27 -2.01
N SER A 47 -8.03 -14.10 -2.40
CA SER A 47 -7.20 -12.92 -2.64
C SER A 47 -6.68 -12.35 -1.32
N THR A 48 -7.50 -12.41 -0.28
CA THR A 48 -7.14 -12.03 1.08
C THR A 48 -6.08 -12.98 1.64
N VAL A 49 -6.20 -14.29 1.40
CA VAL A 49 -5.16 -15.28 1.76
C VAL A 49 -3.83 -14.94 1.08
N ALA A 50 -3.85 -14.58 -0.20
CA ALA A 50 -2.65 -14.21 -0.94
C ALA A 50 -1.94 -12.98 -0.34
N ILE A 51 -2.69 -11.91 -0.03
CA ILE A 51 -2.13 -10.73 0.65
C ILE A 51 -1.53 -11.08 2.02
N VAL A 52 -2.24 -11.88 2.84
CA VAL A 52 -1.73 -12.26 4.17
C VAL A 52 -0.47 -13.11 4.04
N ALA A 53 -0.42 -14.01 3.05
CA ALA A 53 0.77 -14.80 2.76
C ALA A 53 1.95 -13.90 2.39
N GLU A 54 1.77 -12.96 1.45
CA GLU A 54 2.81 -12.05 0.99
C GLU A 54 3.33 -11.15 2.12
N LEU A 55 2.43 -10.51 2.87
CA LEU A 55 2.82 -9.65 4.01
C LEU A 55 3.51 -10.44 5.13
N SER A 56 3.17 -11.72 5.30
CA SER A 56 3.81 -12.58 6.30
C SER A 56 5.22 -13.05 5.91
N GLN A 57 5.50 -13.19 4.61
CA GLN A 57 6.80 -13.65 4.08
C GLN A 57 7.92 -12.61 4.27
N VAL A 58 7.63 -11.33 4.03
CA VAL A 58 8.66 -10.27 4.04
C VAL A 58 9.13 -9.95 5.46
N ASN A 59 8.18 -9.72 6.39
CA ASN A 59 8.47 -9.59 7.82
C ASN A 59 7.16 -9.56 8.63
N ALA A 60 6.72 -10.72 9.09
CA ALA A 60 5.47 -10.83 9.86
C ALA A 60 5.43 -9.95 11.11
N ILE A 61 6.57 -9.73 11.80
CA ILE A 61 6.61 -8.95 13.05
C ILE A 61 6.26 -7.48 12.79
N HIS A 62 6.84 -6.88 11.75
CA HIS A 62 6.57 -5.47 11.42
C HIS A 62 5.22 -5.28 10.71
N ARG A 63 4.72 -6.32 10.01
CA ARG A 63 3.50 -6.22 9.19
C ARG A 63 2.26 -6.78 9.87
N LEU A 64 2.37 -7.42 11.04
CA LEU A 64 1.23 -8.01 11.75
C LEU A 64 0.10 -7.00 11.99
N ARG A 65 0.42 -5.76 12.36
CA ARG A 65 -0.60 -4.71 12.57
C ARG A 65 -1.33 -4.35 11.29
N ALA A 66 -0.64 -4.32 10.15
CA ALA A 66 -1.27 -4.09 8.85
C ALA A 66 -2.17 -5.28 8.48
N ILE A 67 -1.69 -6.50 8.64
CA ILE A 67 -2.47 -7.74 8.38
C ILE A 67 -3.75 -7.76 9.23
N GLN A 68 -3.65 -7.52 10.54
CA GLN A 68 -4.79 -7.42 11.45
C GLN A 68 -5.75 -6.30 11.04
N GLY A 69 -5.21 -5.17 10.59
CA GLY A 69 -6.00 -4.05 10.08
C GLY A 69 -6.82 -4.42 8.85
N ILE A 70 -6.24 -5.16 7.90
CA ILE A 70 -6.93 -5.64 6.70
C ILE A 70 -8.07 -6.57 7.08
N ILE A 71 -7.83 -7.55 7.94
CA ILE A 71 -8.87 -8.49 8.40
C ILE A 71 -10.04 -7.75 9.06
N ARG A 72 -9.77 -6.72 9.88
CA ARG A 72 -10.83 -5.92 10.52
C ARG A 72 -11.68 -5.11 9.54
N LEU A 73 -11.22 -4.86 8.32
CA LEU A 73 -12.04 -4.17 7.32
C LEU A 73 -13.28 -4.99 6.94
N ARG A 74 -13.25 -6.31 7.15
CA ARG A 74 -14.37 -7.21 6.89
C ARG A 74 -15.64 -6.82 7.66
N GLU A 75 -15.48 -6.33 8.90
CA GLU A 75 -16.59 -5.91 9.76
C GLU A 75 -17.33 -4.70 9.19
N LYS A 76 -16.63 -3.85 8.42
CA LYS A 76 -17.17 -2.62 7.86
C LYS A 76 -17.65 -2.78 6.42
N TYR A 77 -16.92 -3.53 5.60
CA TYR A 77 -17.16 -3.60 4.14
C TYR A 77 -17.73 -4.94 3.68
N GLY A 78 -17.73 -5.97 4.53
CA GLY A 78 -18.09 -7.33 4.17
C GLY A 78 -16.92 -8.11 3.56
N ASP A 79 -17.07 -9.44 3.54
CA ASP A 79 -16.03 -10.36 3.09
C ASP A 79 -15.82 -10.27 1.57
N ASP A 80 -16.90 -10.30 0.79
CA ASP A 80 -16.84 -10.29 -0.68
C ASP A 80 -16.12 -9.04 -1.23
N ARG A 81 -16.49 -7.86 -0.74
CA ARG A 81 -15.86 -6.59 -1.18
C ARG A 81 -14.40 -6.51 -0.74
N LEU A 82 -14.08 -7.04 0.44
CA LEU A 82 -12.71 -7.07 0.92
C LEU A 82 -11.84 -7.97 0.04
N ASP A 83 -12.33 -9.15 -0.37
CA ASP A 83 -11.54 -10.03 -1.23
C ASP A 83 -11.26 -9.41 -2.60
N LEU A 84 -12.26 -8.75 -3.20
CA LEU A 84 -12.08 -8.02 -4.46
C LEU A 84 -11.06 -6.87 -4.31
N ALA A 85 -11.11 -6.11 -3.21
CA ALA A 85 -10.15 -5.04 -2.96
C ALA A 85 -8.73 -5.59 -2.76
N CYS A 86 -8.59 -6.74 -2.10
CA CYS A 86 -7.32 -7.45 -1.98
C CYS A 86 -6.80 -7.89 -3.36
N ALA A 87 -7.67 -8.46 -4.21
CA ALA A 87 -7.31 -8.84 -5.58
C ALA A 87 -6.79 -7.64 -6.38
N ARG A 88 -7.48 -6.49 -6.27
CA ARG A 88 -7.07 -5.26 -6.95
C ARG A 88 -5.75 -4.71 -6.43
N ALA A 89 -5.53 -4.72 -5.12
CA ALA A 89 -4.26 -4.28 -4.53
C ALA A 89 -3.08 -5.15 -5.00
N LEU A 90 -3.27 -6.47 -5.12
CA LEU A 90 -2.30 -7.38 -5.70
C LEU A 90 -2.03 -7.08 -7.18
N ALA A 91 -3.09 -6.83 -7.97
CA ALA A 91 -2.96 -6.51 -9.38
C ALA A 91 -2.17 -5.22 -9.65
N VAL A 92 -2.30 -4.22 -8.77
CA VAL A 92 -1.54 -2.96 -8.84
C VAL A 92 -0.13 -3.11 -8.23
N GLY A 93 0.15 -4.22 -7.52
CA GLY A 93 1.45 -4.50 -6.92
C GLY A 93 1.70 -3.76 -5.60
N ASP A 94 0.65 -3.30 -4.92
CA ASP A 94 0.77 -2.61 -3.62
C ASP A 94 -0.18 -3.21 -2.57
N PRO A 95 0.17 -4.37 -1.98
CA PRO A 95 -0.66 -5.13 -1.04
C PRO A 95 -0.64 -4.54 0.38
N ASN A 96 -0.62 -3.22 0.50
CA ASN A 96 -0.58 -2.54 1.80
C ASN A 96 -1.99 -2.19 2.32
N TYR A 97 -2.11 -2.05 3.65
CA TYR A 97 -3.40 -1.72 4.29
C TYR A 97 -4.03 -0.42 3.78
N ARG A 98 -3.22 0.63 3.53
CA ARG A 98 -3.73 1.92 3.05
C ARG A 98 -4.32 1.80 1.66
N THR A 99 -3.71 1.01 0.79
CA THR A 99 -4.16 0.78 -0.58
C THR A 99 -5.45 -0.03 -0.59
N VAL A 100 -5.51 -1.15 0.15
CA VAL A 100 -6.76 -1.93 0.29
C VAL A 100 -7.89 -1.06 0.87
N LYS A 101 -7.62 -0.29 1.93
CA LYS A 101 -8.61 0.62 2.51
C LYS A 101 -9.03 1.72 1.52
N GLY A 102 -8.09 2.25 0.75
CA GLY A 102 -8.33 3.28 -0.26
C GLY A 102 -9.24 2.77 -1.36
N ILE A 103 -8.98 1.57 -1.88
CA ILE A 103 -9.81 0.90 -2.90
C ILE A 103 -11.24 0.73 -2.36
N LEU A 104 -11.40 0.18 -1.15
CA LEU A 104 -12.71 -0.02 -0.51
C LEU A 104 -13.46 1.29 -0.24
N ALA A 105 -12.73 2.34 0.15
CA ALA A 105 -13.32 3.66 0.38
C ALA A 105 -13.78 4.32 -0.93
N ALA A 106 -13.03 4.12 -2.01
CA ALA A 106 -13.37 4.62 -3.35
C ALA A 106 -14.44 3.77 -4.05
N GLY A 107 -14.67 2.51 -3.61
CA GLY A 107 -15.59 1.58 -4.27
C GLY A 107 -15.06 1.02 -5.59
N THR A 108 -13.74 1.06 -5.81
CA THR A 108 -13.09 0.71 -7.09
C THR A 108 -12.64 -0.76 -7.16
N GLU A 109 -13.04 -1.59 -6.19
CA GLU A 109 -12.66 -3.01 -6.14
C GLU A 109 -13.20 -3.83 -7.33
N HIS A 110 -14.24 -3.35 -8.02
CA HIS A 110 -14.84 -4.01 -9.17
C HIS A 110 -14.15 -3.68 -10.51
N GLY A 111 -13.05 -2.92 -10.50
CA GLY A 111 -12.27 -2.65 -11.71
C GLY A 111 -12.76 -1.48 -12.54
N GLU A 112 -13.50 -0.53 -11.96
CA GLU A 112 -13.66 0.77 -12.58
C GLU A 112 -12.31 1.50 -12.47
N ASP A 113 -11.50 1.35 -13.52
CA ASP A 113 -10.23 2.06 -13.61
C ASP A 113 -10.50 3.56 -13.42
N PRO A 114 -9.72 4.26 -12.56
CA PRO A 114 -9.85 5.70 -12.49
C PRO A 114 -9.68 6.25 -13.91
N PRO A 115 -10.48 7.25 -14.31
CA PRO A 115 -10.39 7.82 -15.65
C PRO A 115 -8.92 8.18 -15.92
N ALA A 116 -8.41 7.75 -17.08
CA ALA A 116 -7.02 7.97 -17.47
C ALA A 116 -6.60 9.41 -17.14
N PRO A 117 -5.39 9.64 -16.60
CA PRO A 117 -4.97 10.96 -16.17
C PRO A 117 -5.16 11.94 -17.32
N VAL A 118 -6.10 12.88 -17.15
CA VAL A 118 -6.26 13.99 -18.08
C VAL A 118 -4.94 14.76 -18.12
N PRO A 119 -4.37 15.03 -19.30
CA PRO A 119 -3.11 15.75 -19.37
C PRO A 119 -3.28 17.09 -18.67
N THR A 120 -2.44 17.34 -17.66
CA THR A 120 -2.35 18.65 -17.03
C THR A 120 -2.00 19.66 -18.13
N PRO A 121 -2.78 20.75 -18.29
CA PRO A 121 -2.47 21.75 -19.30
C PRO A 121 -1.04 22.27 -19.06
N PRO A 122 -0.22 22.44 -20.10
CA PRO A 122 1.15 22.89 -19.93
C PRO A 122 1.13 24.22 -19.19
N ALA A 123 1.94 24.32 -18.14
CA ALA A 123 2.19 25.60 -17.49
C ALA A 123 2.85 26.51 -18.55
N ILE A 124 2.10 27.50 -19.04
CA ILE A 124 2.65 28.55 -19.92
C ILE A 124 3.49 29.48 -19.03
N LEU A 125 4.67 29.02 -18.65
CA LEU A 125 5.71 29.83 -18.03
C LEU A 125 6.32 30.70 -19.11
N ARG A 126 5.82 31.93 -19.26
CA ARG A 126 6.50 32.95 -20.07
C ARG A 126 7.81 33.31 -19.35
N GLY A 127 8.95 33.10 -20.01
CA GLY A 127 10.25 33.52 -19.50
C GLY A 127 10.35 35.05 -19.39
N PRO A 128 11.34 35.58 -18.64
CA PRO A 128 11.49 37.02 -18.38
C PRO A 128 11.61 37.88 -19.65
N ALA A 129 11.97 37.29 -20.79
CA ALA A 129 12.02 37.96 -22.10
C ALA A 129 10.63 38.28 -22.71
N ALA A 130 9.54 37.78 -22.14
CA ALA A 130 8.19 38.09 -22.61
C ALA A 130 7.66 39.46 -22.15
N PHE A 131 8.38 40.11 -21.22
CA PHE A 131 8.12 41.48 -20.80
C PHE A 131 9.12 42.37 -21.52
N ASP A 132 8.77 42.79 -22.73
CA ASP A 132 9.53 43.82 -23.44
C ASP A 132 9.30 45.16 -22.72
N THR A 133 10.22 45.52 -21.81
CA THR A 133 10.16 46.78 -21.05
C THR A 133 10.68 47.99 -21.84
N GLU A 134 11.05 47.83 -23.11
CA GLU A 134 11.45 48.95 -23.97
C GLU A 134 10.25 49.66 -24.61
N ARG A 135 9.29 50.12 -23.81
CA ARG A 135 8.40 51.21 -24.24
C ARG A 135 7.69 51.90 -23.07
N THR A 136 8.36 52.87 -22.47
CA THR A 136 7.75 54.18 -22.18
C THR A 136 8.89 55.18 -21.98
N ALA A 137 8.93 56.13 -22.90
CA ALA A 137 9.68 57.37 -22.83
C ALA A 137 9.18 58.29 -21.69
#